data_AF-A0A183UQ42-F1
#
_entry.id   AF-A0A183UQ42-F1
#
_cell.length_a   1.000
_cell.length_b   1.000
_cell.length_c   1.000
_cell.angle_alpha   90.00
_cell.angle_beta   90.00
_cell.angle_gamma   90.00
#
_symmetry.space_group_name_H-M   'P 1'
#
loop_
_entity.id
_entity.type
_entity.pdbx_description
1 polymer ?
#
loop_
_entity_poly.entity_id
_entity_poly.type
_entity_poly.pdbx_seq_one_letter_code
_entity_poly.pdbx_strand_id
1 'polypeptide(L)'
;GIDINHKNDRKVRRKAPKSEDPYLRILVKLYKYLARRTGRKYNSIVLKRLYMSRRNRAPMSLARLIRNMKRGDNMKKIAVVIGTITDDHRIYNVPKFTVAALRVTEGARARILKAGGEIITFDQLALRAPKGENTLLIQGPRKQRLAERRFGPAPGVPHSHTKPLVRSKGRKFERARGRRKSRGYKN
;
A
#
# COMPACT_ATOMS: atom_id res chain seq x y z
N GLY A 1 -11.31 -39.56 23.45
CA GLY A 1 -10.68 -38.38 22.82
C GLY A 1 -11.76 -37.40 22.43
N ILE A 2 -11.48 -36.10 22.44
CA ILE A 2 -12.45 -35.09 22.00
C ILE A 2 -12.35 -34.98 20.47
N ASP A 3 -13.45 -35.20 19.75
CA ASP A 3 -13.51 -35.04 18.29
C ASP A 3 -13.62 -33.55 17.93
N ILE A 4 -12.47 -32.92 17.69
CA ILE A 4 -12.38 -31.54 17.25
C ILE A 4 -11.61 -31.42 15.93
N ASN A 5 -12.07 -30.50 15.08
CA ASN A 5 -11.47 -30.25 13.79
C ASN A 5 -10.26 -29.30 13.89
N HIS A 6 -9.06 -29.83 13.72
CA HIS A 6 -7.80 -29.09 13.82
C HIS A 6 -7.37 -28.35 12.53
N LYS A 7 -8.15 -28.40 11.45
CA LYS A 7 -7.74 -27.89 10.11
C LYS A 7 -7.32 -26.41 10.11
N ASN A 8 -7.94 -25.59 10.98
CA ASN A 8 -7.78 -24.14 10.96
C ASN A 8 -7.17 -23.55 12.26
N ASP A 9 -6.65 -24.39 13.15
CA ASP A 9 -6.06 -23.94 14.42
C ASP A 9 -4.88 -23.00 14.19
N ARG A 10 -4.06 -23.32 13.18
CA ARG A 10 -2.92 -22.49 12.79
C ARG A 10 -3.35 -21.29 11.95
N LYS A 11 -3.51 -20.15 12.61
CA LYS A 11 -3.80 -18.86 11.95
C LYS A 11 -2.58 -18.31 11.18
N VAL A 12 -2.70 -18.22 9.85
CA VAL A 12 -1.63 -17.69 8.97
C VAL A 12 -1.59 -16.17 9.02
N ARG A 13 -0.71 -15.62 9.86
CA ARG A 13 -0.47 -14.18 9.98
C ARG A 13 0.96 -13.89 10.40
N ARG A 14 1.49 -12.74 9.96
CA ARG A 14 2.81 -12.27 10.42
C ARG A 14 2.71 -11.72 11.83
N LYS A 15 3.57 -12.21 12.72
CA LYS A 15 3.75 -11.72 14.10
C LYS A 15 4.99 -10.82 14.25
N ALA A 16 5.86 -10.78 13.24
CA ALA A 16 7.10 -10.00 13.17
C ALA A 16 7.40 -9.65 11.70
N PRO A 17 8.22 -8.62 11.41
CA PRO A 17 8.72 -8.39 10.06
C PRO A 17 9.67 -9.55 9.67
N LYS A 18 9.60 -9.99 8.40
CA LYS A 18 10.59 -10.94 7.84
C LYS A 18 11.96 -10.27 7.56
N SER A 19 11.98 -8.94 7.50
CA SER A 19 13.18 -8.16 7.20
C SER A 19 14.16 -8.16 8.38
N GLU A 20 15.45 -8.16 8.08
CA GLU A 20 16.52 -8.08 9.08
C GLU A 20 17.02 -6.66 9.35
N ASP A 21 16.56 -5.70 8.55
CA ASP A 21 16.81 -4.26 8.72
C ASP A 21 16.65 -3.80 10.18
N PRO A 22 17.74 -3.33 10.83
CA PRO A 22 17.71 -2.94 12.23
C PRO A 22 16.79 -1.74 12.49
N TYR A 23 16.70 -0.79 11.56
CA TYR A 23 15.86 0.41 11.72
C TYR A 23 14.37 0.04 11.76
N LEU A 24 13.94 -0.86 10.87
CA LEU A 24 12.58 -1.38 10.89
C LEU A 24 12.28 -2.17 12.17
N ARG A 25 13.25 -2.94 12.69
CA ARG A 25 13.09 -3.70 13.93
C ARG A 25 12.95 -2.78 15.15
N ILE A 26 13.68 -1.67 15.20
CA ILE A 26 13.56 -0.65 16.26
C ILE A 26 12.17 -0.01 16.23
N LEU A 27 11.70 0.42 15.06
CA LEU A 27 10.34 0.96 14.92
C LEU A 27 9.26 -0.07 15.32
N VAL A 28 9.46 -1.34 14.99
CA VAL A 28 8.58 -2.43 15.42
C VAL A 28 8.57 -2.58 16.94
N LYS A 29 9.74 -2.53 17.61
CA LYS A 29 9.81 -2.59 19.08
C LYS A 29 9.02 -1.43 19.71
N LEU A 30 9.21 -0.22 19.20
CA LEU A 30 8.48 0.98 19.64
C LEU A 30 6.96 0.81 19.49
N TYR A 31 6.47 0.46 18.30
CA TYR A 31 5.03 0.31 18.07
C TYR A 31 4.44 -0.94 18.75
N LYS A 32 5.25 -1.96 19.07
CA LYS A 32 4.82 -3.10 19.89
C LYS A 32 4.59 -2.67 21.33
N TYR A 33 5.43 -1.81 21.88
CA TYR A 33 5.23 -1.20 23.19
C TYR A 33 3.96 -0.33 23.20
N LEU A 34 3.83 0.59 22.25
CA LEU A 34 2.67 1.48 22.15
C LEU A 34 1.36 0.73 21.92
N ALA A 35 1.33 -0.28 21.04
CA ALA A 35 0.13 -1.07 20.79
C ALA A 35 -0.35 -1.81 22.06
N ARG A 36 0.58 -2.23 22.93
CA ARG A 36 0.25 -2.91 24.18
C ARG A 36 -0.18 -1.95 25.29
N ARG A 37 0.46 -0.79 25.41
CA ARG A 37 0.25 0.14 26.55
C ARG A 37 -0.83 1.19 26.32
N THR A 38 -1.08 1.60 25.08
CA THR A 38 -1.98 2.72 24.79
C THR A 38 -3.44 2.30 24.60
N GLY A 39 -3.72 1.03 24.32
CA GLY A 39 -5.08 0.51 24.11
C GLY A 39 -5.81 0.99 22.84
N ARG A 40 -5.19 1.87 22.04
CA ARG A 40 -5.79 2.40 20.79
C ARG A 40 -5.54 1.47 19.59
N LYS A 41 -6.58 1.25 18.77
CA LYS A 41 -6.51 0.43 17.55
C LYS A 41 -5.49 0.95 16.53
N TYR A 42 -5.23 2.27 16.51
CA TYR A 42 -4.29 2.92 15.59
C TYR A 42 -2.90 2.27 15.62
N ASN A 43 -2.28 2.16 16.80
CA ASN A 43 -0.93 1.58 16.96
C ASN A 43 -0.88 0.12 16.55
N SER A 44 -1.92 -0.66 16.87
CA SER A 44 -2.04 -2.05 16.43
C SER A 44 -2.10 -2.19 14.89
N ILE A 45 -2.76 -1.24 14.21
CA ILE A 45 -2.80 -1.21 12.74
C ILE A 45 -1.44 -0.81 12.17
N VAL A 46 -0.77 0.22 12.72
CA VAL A 46 0.57 0.63 12.29
C VAL A 46 1.56 -0.53 12.46
N LEU A 47 1.58 -1.19 13.61
CA LEU A 47 2.40 -2.36 13.88
C LEU A 47 2.15 -3.50 12.87
N LYS A 48 0.88 -3.84 12.63
CA LYS A 48 0.50 -4.85 11.63
C LYS A 48 0.98 -4.48 10.23
N ARG A 49 1.00 -3.18 9.89
CA ARG A 49 1.50 -2.68 8.60
C ARG A 49 3.03 -2.70 8.52
N LEU A 50 3.75 -2.46 9.61
CA LEU A 50 5.22 -2.61 9.65
C LEU A 50 5.64 -4.07 9.36
N TYR A 51 4.84 -5.06 9.76
CA TYR A 51 5.09 -6.48 9.46
C TYR A 51 4.88 -6.87 7.99
N MET A 52 4.16 -6.04 7.22
CA MET A 52 3.78 -6.37 5.85
C MET A 52 5.01 -6.47 4.93
N SER A 53 4.91 -7.37 3.95
CA SER A 53 5.90 -7.47 2.87
C SER A 53 5.87 -6.21 2.00
N ARG A 54 6.96 -5.96 1.26
CA ARG A 54 7.05 -4.85 0.30
C ARG A 54 5.88 -4.84 -0.68
N ARG A 55 5.44 -6.02 -1.16
CA ARG A 55 4.26 -6.17 -2.02
C ARG A 55 3.00 -5.54 -1.42
N ASN A 56 2.79 -5.74 -0.11
CA ASN A 56 1.59 -5.29 0.60
C ASN A 56 1.73 -3.86 1.16
N ARG A 57 2.94 -3.30 1.12
CA ARG A 57 3.26 -1.88 1.36
C ARG A 57 3.52 -1.17 0.03
N ALA A 58 2.49 -1.13 -0.82
CA ALA A 58 2.57 -0.49 -2.12
C ALA A 58 2.92 1.01 -2.00
N PRO A 59 3.73 1.56 -2.93
CA PRO A 59 4.08 2.98 -2.91
C PRO A 59 2.85 3.87 -3.10
N MET A 60 2.93 5.09 -2.57
CA MET A 60 1.90 6.11 -2.69
C MET A 60 2.40 7.29 -3.50
N SER A 61 1.71 7.63 -4.59
CA SER A 61 2.04 8.84 -5.33
C SER A 61 1.55 10.10 -4.61
N LEU A 62 2.27 11.21 -4.77
CA LEU A 62 1.85 12.52 -4.28
C LEU A 62 0.44 12.89 -4.75
N ALA A 63 0.09 12.60 -6.00
CA ALA A 63 -1.24 12.88 -6.53
C ALA A 63 -2.36 12.19 -5.77
N ARG A 64 -2.16 10.91 -5.45
CA ARG A 64 -3.14 10.14 -4.70
C ARG A 64 -3.20 10.60 -3.25
N LEU A 65 -2.05 10.96 -2.68
CA LEU A 65 -1.97 11.51 -1.32
C LEU A 65 -2.77 12.81 -1.21
N ILE A 66 -2.50 13.78 -2.08
CA ILE A 66 -3.17 15.07 -2.13
C ILE A 66 -4.68 14.89 -2.31
N ARG A 67 -5.11 13.99 -3.20
CA ARG A 67 -6.54 13.72 -3.40
C ARG A 67 -7.23 13.22 -2.14
N ASN A 68 -6.55 12.41 -1.33
CA ASN A 68 -7.12 11.96 -0.05
C ASN A 68 -7.11 13.06 1.02
N MET A 69 -6.08 13.91 1.01
CA MET A 69 -5.96 15.04 1.95
C MET A 69 -6.96 16.15 1.67
N LYS A 70 -7.29 16.41 0.40
CA LYS A 70 -8.33 17.37 -0.01
C LYS A 70 -9.76 16.93 0.28
N ARG A 71 -9.98 15.68 0.71
CA ARG A 71 -11.33 15.21 1.06
C ARG A 71 -11.70 15.72 2.44
N GLY A 72 -12.68 16.62 2.51
CA GLY A 72 -13.11 17.26 3.77
C GLY A 72 -11.97 17.96 4.50
N ASP A 73 -12.01 17.98 5.82
CA ASP A 73 -11.04 18.71 6.66
C ASP A 73 -9.74 17.95 6.94
N ASN A 74 -9.36 17.03 6.06
CA ASN A 74 -8.17 16.20 6.28
C ASN A 74 -6.84 16.95 6.09
N MET A 75 -6.84 18.15 5.51
CA MET A 75 -5.64 18.96 5.34
C MET A 75 -4.97 19.36 6.66
N LYS A 76 -5.74 19.45 7.75
CA LYS A 76 -5.22 19.75 9.10
C LYS A 76 -4.56 18.53 9.77
N LYS A 77 -4.78 17.33 9.22
CA LYS A 77 -4.29 16.07 9.80
C LYS A 77 -2.91 15.72 9.27
N ILE A 78 -2.18 14.92 10.03
CA ILE A 78 -0.92 14.32 9.58
C ILE A 78 -1.23 13.13 8.68
N ALA A 79 -0.74 13.16 7.44
CA ALA A 79 -0.88 12.04 6.53
C ALA A 79 0.09 10.91 6.90
N VAL A 80 -0.39 9.69 7.16
CA VAL A 80 0.44 8.57 7.61
C VAL A 80 0.45 7.45 6.58
N VAL A 81 1.64 7.16 6.03
CA VAL A 81 1.84 6.14 5.00
C VAL A 81 2.95 5.17 5.43
N ILE A 82 2.58 3.93 5.80
CA ILE A 82 3.56 2.88 6.06
C ILE A 82 4.04 2.31 4.73
N GLY A 83 4.97 3.01 4.09
CA GLY A 83 5.49 2.67 2.77
C GLY A 83 6.36 3.79 2.20
N THR A 84 6.52 3.76 0.88
CA THR A 84 7.28 4.77 0.14
C THR A 84 6.34 5.79 -0.48
N ILE A 85 6.66 7.07 -0.36
CA ILE A 85 6.00 8.15 -1.10
C ILE A 85 6.83 8.46 -2.35
N THR A 86 6.18 8.47 -3.50
CA THR A 86 6.80 8.72 -4.80
C THR A 86 6.29 10.02 -5.41
N ASP A 87 7.15 10.68 -6.19
CA ASP A 87 6.77 11.88 -6.93
C ASP A 87 5.73 11.58 -8.02
N ASP A 88 4.99 12.61 -8.41
CA ASP A 88 4.05 12.59 -9.53
C ASP A 88 4.15 13.92 -10.29
N HIS A 89 4.91 13.92 -11.39
CA HIS A 89 5.19 15.11 -12.20
C HIS A 89 3.94 15.71 -12.87
N ARG A 90 2.84 14.95 -12.95
CA ARG A 90 1.59 15.42 -13.58
C ARG A 90 0.87 16.47 -12.76
N ILE A 91 1.18 16.56 -11.47
CA ILE A 91 0.66 17.64 -10.63
C ILE A 91 1.71 18.73 -10.59
N TYR A 92 1.28 19.98 -10.68
CA TYR A 92 2.17 21.15 -10.53
C TYR A 92 2.15 21.65 -9.08
N ASN A 93 0.95 21.93 -8.56
CA ASN A 93 0.76 22.52 -7.23
C ASN A 93 0.62 21.47 -6.13
N VAL A 94 1.57 21.47 -5.18
CA VAL A 94 1.53 20.65 -3.97
C VAL A 94 1.08 21.56 -2.82
N PRO A 95 -0.03 21.25 -2.11
CA PRO A 95 -0.44 22.04 -0.97
C PRO A 95 0.45 21.76 0.25
N LYS A 96 0.46 22.67 1.22
CA LYS A 96 1.15 22.48 2.50
C LYS A 96 0.43 21.39 3.33
N PHE A 97 1.18 20.36 3.73
CA PHE A 97 0.71 19.34 4.68
C PHE A 97 1.91 18.66 5.37
N THR A 98 1.64 18.00 6.50
CA THR A 98 2.63 17.17 7.21
C THR A 98 2.41 15.70 6.86
N VAL A 99 3.49 14.98 6.54
CA VAL A 99 3.42 13.56 6.16
C VAL A 99 4.43 12.70 6.90
N ALA A 100 3.97 11.56 7.42
CA ALA A 100 4.77 10.52 8.03
C ALA A 100 4.93 9.33 7.09
N ALA A 101 6.16 8.95 6.76
CA ALA A 101 6.44 7.81 5.89
C ALA A 101 7.74 7.07 6.25
N LEU A 102 7.88 5.83 5.75
CA LEU A 102 9.12 5.07 5.93
C LEU A 102 10.21 5.55 4.97
N ARG A 103 9.82 5.94 3.76
CA ARG A 103 10.72 6.49 2.75
C ARG A 103 9.97 7.51 1.91
N VAL A 104 10.64 8.59 1.55
CA VAL A 104 10.16 9.56 0.57
C VAL A 104 11.23 9.65 -0.52
N THR A 105 10.84 9.54 -1.78
CA THR A 105 11.75 9.76 -2.92
C THR A 105 12.22 11.21 -2.94
N GLU A 106 13.44 11.46 -3.41
CA GLU A 106 14.04 12.79 -3.44
C GLU A 106 13.18 13.86 -4.13
N GLY A 107 12.66 13.58 -5.33
CA GLY A 107 11.76 14.50 -6.03
C GLY A 107 10.50 14.84 -5.23
N ALA A 108 9.88 13.85 -4.58
CA ALA A 108 8.74 14.08 -3.71
C ALA A 108 9.11 14.89 -2.46
N ARG A 109 10.30 14.63 -1.88
CA ARG A 109 10.82 15.34 -0.71
C ARG A 109 11.01 16.83 -1.03
N ALA A 110 11.71 17.13 -2.12
CA ALA A 110 11.96 18.51 -2.56
C ALA A 110 10.65 19.28 -2.77
N ARG A 111 9.65 18.65 -3.39
CA ARG A 111 8.36 19.30 -3.67
C ARG A 111 7.50 19.55 -2.43
N ILE A 112 7.49 18.61 -1.47
CA ILE A 112 6.77 18.81 -0.21
C ILE A 112 7.41 19.94 0.60
N LEU A 113 8.74 19.94 0.71
CA LEU A 113 9.46 20.98 1.45
C LEU A 113 9.33 22.35 0.77
N LYS A 114 9.41 22.41 -0.56
CA LYS A 114 9.18 23.65 -1.34
C LYS A 114 7.78 24.23 -1.12
N ALA A 115 6.77 23.38 -0.91
CA ALA A 115 5.41 23.81 -0.57
C ALA A 115 5.25 24.26 0.90
N GLY A 116 6.34 24.28 1.69
CA GLY A 116 6.32 24.55 3.12
C GLY A 116 5.70 23.43 3.96
N GLY A 117 5.57 22.22 3.38
CA GLY A 117 5.12 21.02 4.08
C GLY A 117 6.25 20.39 4.89
N GLU A 118 5.89 19.42 5.73
CA GLU A 118 6.83 18.76 6.65
C GLU A 118 6.82 17.25 6.44
N ILE A 119 7.99 16.63 6.50
CA ILE A 119 8.14 15.18 6.40
C ILE A 119 8.71 14.67 7.72
N ILE A 120 7.94 13.83 8.39
CA ILE A 120 8.31 13.25 9.69
C ILE A 120 8.54 11.75 9.58
N THR A 121 9.37 11.23 10.48
CA THR A 121 9.58 9.79 10.67
C THR A 121 8.56 9.20 11.65
N PHE A 122 8.53 7.88 11.75
CA PHE A 122 7.56 7.18 12.60
C PHE A 122 7.87 7.28 14.10
N ASP A 123 9.15 7.45 14.46
CA ASP A 123 9.60 7.79 15.81
C ASP A 123 9.14 9.20 16.21
N GLN A 124 9.35 10.21 15.35
CA GLN A 124 8.82 11.57 15.56
C GLN A 124 7.29 11.59 15.64
N LEU A 125 6.61 10.82 14.79
CA LEU A 125 5.14 10.67 14.84
C LEU A 125 4.68 10.08 16.17
N ALA A 126 5.40 9.11 16.72
CA ALA A 126 5.07 8.49 18.00
C ALA A 126 5.20 9.48 19.17
N LEU A 127 6.13 10.44 19.09
CA LEU A 127 6.25 11.53 20.07
C LEU A 127 5.11 12.54 19.95
N ARG A 128 4.76 12.96 18.73
CA ARG A 128 3.71 13.97 18.48
C ARG A 128 2.29 13.46 18.71
N ALA A 129 2.01 12.23 18.27
CA ALA A 129 0.68 11.64 18.29
C ALA A 129 0.75 10.17 18.74
N PRO A 130 1.12 9.89 20.01
CA PRO A 130 1.28 8.52 20.53
C PRO A 130 0.00 7.68 20.45
N LYS A 131 -1.16 8.36 20.47
CA LYS A 131 -2.50 7.75 20.34
C LYS A 131 -3.04 7.75 18.89
N GLY A 132 -2.36 8.39 17.95
CA GLY A 132 -2.80 8.58 16.56
C GLY A 132 -3.80 9.71 16.35
N GLU A 133 -3.84 10.68 17.26
CA GLU A 133 -4.72 11.85 17.19
C GLU A 133 -4.40 12.71 15.96
N ASN A 134 -5.44 13.25 15.30
CA ASN A 134 -5.31 14.05 14.09
C ASN A 134 -4.45 13.42 12.99
N THR A 135 -4.47 12.09 12.86
CA THR A 135 -3.78 11.37 11.78
C THR A 135 -4.76 10.84 10.75
N LEU A 136 -4.34 10.83 9.48
CA LEU A 136 -5.03 10.16 8.39
C LEU A 136 -4.18 9.00 7.87
N LEU A 137 -4.63 7.78 8.13
CA LEU A 137 -3.87 6.57 7.79
C LEU A 137 -4.23 6.04 6.40
N ILE A 138 -3.31 6.13 5.43
CA ILE A 138 -3.58 5.86 4.01
C ILE A 138 -2.77 4.65 3.52
N GLN A 139 -3.26 3.94 2.51
CA GLN A 139 -2.55 2.83 1.84
C GLN A 139 -2.44 3.04 0.33
N GLY A 140 -1.28 2.67 -0.21
CA GLY A 140 -1.06 2.64 -1.65
C GLY A 140 -1.92 1.57 -2.34
N PRO A 141 -2.19 1.71 -3.65
CA PRO A 141 -2.97 0.73 -4.40
C PRO A 141 -2.22 -0.60 -4.57
N ARG A 142 -2.71 -1.65 -3.93
CA ARG A 142 -2.11 -3.00 -4.01
C ARG A 142 -2.43 -3.73 -5.30
N LYS A 143 -3.63 -3.52 -5.83
CA LYS A 143 -4.20 -4.26 -6.97
C LYS A 143 -3.81 -3.71 -8.36
N GLN A 144 -3.11 -2.57 -8.44
CA GLN A 144 -2.74 -1.94 -9.72
C GLN A 144 -1.48 -2.55 -10.37
N ARG A 145 -1.02 -3.71 -9.90
CA ARG A 145 0.18 -4.38 -10.40
C ARG A 145 -0.16 -5.25 -11.61
N LEU A 146 0.82 -5.44 -12.50
CA LEU A 146 0.66 -6.34 -13.66
C LEU A 146 0.28 -7.77 -13.26
N ALA A 147 0.86 -8.29 -12.17
CA ALA A 147 0.54 -9.62 -11.66
C ALA A 147 -0.96 -9.78 -11.35
N GLU A 148 -1.57 -8.76 -10.74
CA GLU A 148 -2.99 -8.78 -10.35
C GLU A 148 -3.92 -8.77 -11.56
N ARG A 149 -3.48 -8.18 -12.68
CA ARG A 149 -4.23 -8.23 -13.95
C ARG A 149 -4.27 -9.61 -14.59
N ARG A 150 -3.41 -10.53 -14.15
CA ARG A 150 -3.30 -11.91 -14.64
C ARG A 150 -4.01 -12.91 -13.73
N PHE A 151 -4.49 -12.47 -12.57
CA PHE A 151 -5.30 -13.27 -11.67
C PHE A 151 -6.78 -13.11 -12.00
N GLY A 152 -7.56 -14.14 -11.70
CA GLY A 152 -8.99 -14.20 -11.98
C GLY A 152 -9.34 -15.41 -12.83
N PRO A 153 -10.56 -15.44 -13.41
CA PRO A 153 -11.00 -16.49 -14.33
C PRO A 153 -10.04 -16.61 -15.51
N ALA A 154 -9.88 -17.82 -16.06
CA ALA A 154 -8.88 -18.08 -17.09
C ALA A 154 -9.06 -17.16 -18.32
N PRO A 155 -7.97 -16.72 -18.99
CA PRO A 155 -8.05 -15.92 -20.20
C PRO A 155 -8.66 -16.74 -21.35
N GLY A 156 -9.98 -16.67 -21.52
CA GLY A 156 -10.70 -17.49 -22.50
C GLY A 156 -12.02 -18.04 -22.00
N VAL A 157 -12.36 -17.92 -20.71
CA VAL A 157 -13.76 -18.15 -20.30
C VAL A 157 -14.62 -16.95 -20.68
N PRO A 158 -15.92 -17.14 -20.97
CA PRO A 158 -16.83 -16.05 -21.29
C PRO A 158 -16.80 -14.94 -20.23
N HIS A 159 -16.85 -13.69 -20.67
CA HIS A 159 -16.81 -12.49 -19.81
C HIS A 159 -15.50 -12.31 -18.99
N SER A 160 -14.46 -13.10 -19.24
CA SER A 160 -13.16 -12.90 -18.58
C SER A 160 -12.31 -11.84 -19.28
N HIS A 161 -11.86 -10.85 -18.50
CA HIS A 161 -10.93 -9.82 -18.93
C HIS A 161 -9.50 -10.03 -18.39
N THR A 162 -9.20 -11.22 -17.88
CA THR A 162 -7.87 -11.56 -17.35
C THR A 162 -6.82 -11.44 -18.46
N LYS A 163 -5.74 -10.72 -18.17
CA LYS A 163 -4.64 -10.50 -19.12
C LYS A 163 -3.89 -11.82 -19.34
N PRO A 164 -3.77 -12.32 -20.59
CA PRO A 164 -3.03 -13.55 -20.87
C PRO A 164 -1.52 -13.39 -20.65
N LEU A 165 -0.84 -14.54 -20.48
CA LEU A 165 0.61 -14.65 -20.33
C LEU A 165 1.29 -14.79 -21.70
N VAL A 166 1.38 -13.69 -22.44
CA VAL A 166 2.09 -13.64 -23.73
C VAL A 166 3.52 -13.11 -23.58
N ARG A 167 4.47 -13.68 -24.34
CA ARG A 167 5.87 -13.20 -24.41
C ARG A 167 5.98 -11.82 -25.06
N SER A 168 5.30 -11.64 -26.20
CA SER A 168 5.26 -10.38 -26.95
C SER A 168 3.82 -9.99 -27.28
N LYS A 169 3.59 -8.69 -27.52
CA LYS A 169 2.28 -8.17 -27.92
C LYS A 169 2.33 -7.73 -29.38
N GLY A 170 1.49 -8.30 -30.24
CA GLY A 170 1.43 -7.95 -31.66
C GLY A 170 0.33 -8.69 -32.39
N ARG A 171 0.13 -8.40 -33.68
CA ARG A 171 -0.93 -9.02 -34.51
C ARG A 171 -0.86 -10.54 -34.52
N LYS A 172 0.34 -11.11 -34.51
CA LYS A 172 0.61 -12.56 -34.58
C LYS A 172 0.59 -13.29 -33.23
N PHE A 173 0.36 -12.59 -32.11
CA PHE A 173 0.42 -13.19 -30.76
C PHE A 173 -0.97 -13.22 -30.11
N GLU A 174 -1.54 -14.42 -29.94
CA GLU A 174 -2.82 -14.70 -29.26
C GLU A 174 -4.00 -13.76 -29.64
N ARG A 175 -4.17 -13.50 -30.94
CA ARG A 175 -5.25 -12.65 -31.48
C ARG A 175 -6.17 -13.34 -32.50
N ALA A 176 -5.96 -14.63 -32.74
CA ALA A 176 -6.67 -15.42 -33.76
C ALA A 176 -7.91 -16.12 -33.15
N ARG A 177 -7.94 -17.46 -33.19
CA ARG A 177 -9.06 -18.28 -32.69
C ARG A 177 -9.34 -18.00 -31.21
N GLY A 178 -10.61 -17.92 -30.84
CA GLY A 178 -11.07 -17.63 -29.48
C GLY A 178 -11.10 -16.15 -29.09
N ARG A 179 -10.60 -15.24 -29.95
CA ARG A 179 -10.63 -13.78 -29.73
C ARG A 179 -11.49 -13.02 -30.72
N ARG A 180 -11.88 -13.65 -31.84
CA ARG A 180 -12.60 -13.02 -32.96
C ARG A 180 -13.61 -14.00 -33.56
N LYS A 181 -14.82 -13.49 -33.86
CA LYS A 181 -15.91 -14.30 -34.44
C LYS A 181 -15.52 -14.93 -35.79
N SER A 182 -14.70 -14.22 -36.59
CA SER A 182 -14.29 -14.68 -37.93
C SER A 182 -13.29 -15.86 -37.94
N ARG A 183 -12.78 -16.30 -36.78
CA ARG A 183 -11.79 -17.39 -36.69
C ARG A 183 -12.29 -18.42 -35.67
N GLY A 184 -13.31 -19.18 -36.03
CA GLY A 184 -13.89 -20.26 -35.21
C GLY A 184 -14.91 -19.77 -34.18
N TYR A 185 -14.47 -19.04 -33.15
CA TYR A 185 -15.36 -18.52 -32.11
C TYR A 185 -14.75 -17.33 -31.36
N LYS A 186 -15.59 -16.60 -30.62
CA LYS A 186 -15.18 -15.54 -29.69
C LYS A 186 -15.90 -15.75 -28.35
N ASN A 187 -15.10 -15.88 -27.30
CA ASN A 187 -15.57 -15.90 -25.91
C ASN A 187 -15.64 -14.48 -25.32
#